data_AF-A0A7C1J1J2-F1
#
_entry.id   AF-A0A7C1J1J2-F1
#
_cell.length_a   1.000
_cell.length_b   1.000
_cell.length_c   1.000
_cell.angle_alpha   90.00
_cell.angle_beta   90.00
_cell.angle_gamma   90.00
#
_symmetry.space_group_name_H-M   'P 1'
#
loop_
_entity.id
_entity.type
_entity.pdbx_description
1 polymer ?
#
loop_
_entity_poly.entity_id
_entity_poly.type
_entity_poly.pdbx_seq_one_letter_code
_entity_poly.pdbx_strand_id
1 'polypeptide(L)'
;MARSSAGPAVGLLSVAQRAFVSGCFGCLGAGVGAMLAFVTTFVVLRPQAVALIRRVSIPPLPIVINVQGATLVPETVVTVTPVEVFVTTEQRPEAVRVTQVKLASRQPLFVFVRSPQGKSTTVTVRVTLPSGEVTTLGSTFVTDPTGKAVCIGALSDIAGLEGTVRIEALAGTTVVGSTVLTVVP
;
A
#
# COMPACT_ATOMS: atom_id res chain seq x y z
N MET A 1 44.88 -67.51 10.13
CA MET A 1 44.08 -67.56 8.89
C MET A 1 43.12 -66.40 8.89
N ALA A 2 43.43 -65.34 8.15
CA ALA A 2 42.53 -64.21 7.93
C ALA A 2 41.79 -64.44 6.60
N ARG A 3 40.46 -64.59 6.63
CA ARG A 3 39.62 -64.50 5.43
C ARG A 3 38.78 -63.24 5.55
N SER A 4 39.26 -62.24 4.82
CA SER A 4 38.60 -60.98 4.52
C SER A 4 37.28 -61.24 3.79
N SER A 5 36.16 -60.88 4.39
CA SER A 5 34.86 -60.74 3.74
C SER A 5 34.70 -59.28 3.30
N ALA A 6 35.24 -58.96 2.12
CA ALA A 6 34.93 -57.71 1.43
C ALA A 6 33.47 -57.74 0.95
N GLY A 7 32.57 -57.14 1.75
CA GLY A 7 31.15 -56.98 1.44
C GLY A 7 30.86 -55.84 0.44
N PRO A 8 29.64 -55.79 -0.11
CA PRO A 8 29.24 -55.06 -1.33
C PRO A 8 29.00 -53.55 -1.12
N ALA A 9 29.76 -52.92 -0.21
CA ALA A 9 29.50 -51.55 0.23
C ALA A 9 29.88 -50.49 -0.82
N VAL A 10 30.86 -50.77 -1.68
CA VAL A 10 31.40 -49.78 -2.64
C VAL A 10 30.42 -49.49 -3.79
N GLY A 11 29.65 -50.49 -4.23
CA GLY A 11 28.65 -50.33 -5.29
C GLY A 11 27.45 -49.49 -4.85
N LEU A 12 26.94 -49.73 -3.64
CA LEU A 12 25.76 -49.05 -3.10
C LEU A 12 26.02 -47.56 -2.78
N LEU A 13 27.23 -47.21 -2.33
CA LEU A 13 27.63 -45.82 -2.08
C LEU A 13 27.61 -44.98 -3.37
N SER A 14 28.05 -45.54 -4.50
CA SER A 14 28.08 -44.84 -5.79
C SER A 14 26.68 -44.61 -6.38
N VAL A 15 25.75 -45.55 -6.15
CA VAL A 15 24.35 -45.44 -6.58
C VAL A 15 23.57 -44.45 -5.71
N ALA A 16 23.81 -44.47 -4.39
CA ALA A 16 23.20 -43.53 -3.45
C ALA A 16 23.65 -42.08 -3.70
N GLN A 17 24.94 -41.85 -4.00
CA GLN A 17 25.44 -40.51 -4.35
C GLN A 17 24.84 -39.97 -5.64
N ARG A 18 24.68 -40.82 -6.68
CA ARG A 18 24.06 -40.42 -7.95
C ARG A 18 22.58 -40.08 -7.78
N ALA A 19 21.85 -40.82 -6.95
CA ALA A 19 20.44 -40.53 -6.64
C ALA A 19 20.27 -39.22 -5.85
N PHE A 20 21.17 -38.91 -4.92
CA PHE A 20 21.11 -37.69 -4.12
C PHE A 20 21.38 -36.42 -4.95
N VAL A 21 22.39 -36.47 -5.82
CA VAL A 21 22.72 -35.36 -6.72
C VAL A 21 21.60 -35.16 -7.77
N SER A 22 21.01 -36.23 -8.30
CA SER A 22 19.90 -36.14 -9.24
C SER A 22 18.62 -35.55 -8.61
N GLY A 23 18.32 -35.88 -7.34
CA GLY A 23 17.11 -35.43 -6.66
C GLY A 23 17.20 -33.98 -6.15
N CYS A 24 18.34 -33.60 -5.56
CA CYS A 24 18.51 -32.26 -4.99
C CYS A 24 18.62 -31.19 -6.07
N PHE A 25 19.36 -31.42 -7.15
CA PHE A 25 19.44 -30.45 -8.26
C PHE A 25 18.11 -30.33 -9.02
N GLY A 26 17.32 -31.41 -9.07
CA GLY A 26 15.98 -31.41 -9.66
C GLY A 26 14.98 -30.54 -8.90
N CYS A 27 14.90 -30.68 -7.56
CA CYS A 27 13.98 -29.86 -6.74
C CYS A 27 14.42 -28.40 -6.66
N LEU A 28 15.73 -28.13 -6.61
CA LEU A 28 16.25 -26.76 -6.62
C LEU A 28 16.01 -26.09 -7.99
N GLY A 29 16.22 -26.82 -9.09
CA GLY A 29 15.94 -26.33 -10.44
C GLY A 29 14.45 -26.09 -10.71
N ALA A 30 13.57 -27.01 -10.26
CA ALA A 30 12.13 -26.83 -10.37
C ALA A 30 11.62 -25.66 -9.53
N GLY A 31 12.17 -25.49 -8.31
CA GLY A 31 11.87 -24.35 -7.45
C GLY A 31 12.28 -23.03 -8.07
N VAL A 32 13.51 -22.94 -8.61
CA VAL A 32 14.01 -21.73 -9.29
C VAL A 32 13.20 -21.44 -10.55
N GLY A 33 12.85 -22.47 -11.34
CA GLY A 33 12.00 -22.32 -12.52
C GLY A 33 10.60 -21.81 -12.21
N ALA A 34 9.96 -22.33 -11.16
CA ALA A 34 8.66 -21.87 -10.70
C ALA A 34 8.71 -20.41 -10.19
N MET A 35 9.79 -20.05 -9.47
CA MET A 35 10.00 -18.68 -8.99
C MET A 35 10.21 -17.71 -10.16
N LEU A 36 11.01 -18.08 -11.17
CA LEU A 36 11.21 -17.30 -12.38
C LEU A 36 9.93 -17.17 -13.21
N ALA A 37 9.13 -18.23 -13.33
CA ALA A 37 7.83 -18.18 -13.99
C ALA A 37 6.86 -17.26 -13.23
N PHE A 38 6.84 -17.32 -11.90
CA PHE A 38 6.01 -16.44 -11.08
C PHE A 38 6.44 -14.97 -11.21
N VAL A 39 7.74 -14.68 -11.11
CA VAL A 39 8.28 -13.32 -11.24
C VAL A 39 7.99 -12.76 -12.64
N THR A 40 8.23 -13.53 -13.70
CA THR A 40 7.92 -13.06 -15.07
C THR A 40 6.42 -12.82 -15.27
N THR A 41 5.56 -13.71 -14.80
CA THR A 41 4.10 -13.56 -14.95
C THR A 41 3.52 -12.44 -14.09
N PHE A 42 4.02 -12.22 -12.87
CA PHE A 42 3.47 -11.21 -11.96
C PHE A 42 4.13 -9.83 -12.11
N VAL A 43 5.42 -9.76 -12.43
CA VAL A 43 6.17 -8.50 -12.53
C VAL A 43 6.15 -7.94 -13.95
N VAL A 44 6.24 -8.79 -14.99
CA VAL A 44 6.34 -8.31 -16.39
C VAL A 44 4.96 -8.21 -17.06
N LEU A 45 4.01 -9.10 -16.76
CA LEU A 45 2.69 -9.10 -17.40
C LEU A 45 1.70 -8.08 -16.80
N ARG A 46 1.80 -7.76 -15.50
CA ARG A 46 0.92 -6.77 -14.85
C ARG A 46 1.00 -5.35 -15.43
N PRO A 47 2.17 -4.77 -15.75
CA PRO A 47 2.21 -3.43 -16.35
C PRO A 47 1.55 -3.37 -17.74
N GLN A 48 1.48 -4.49 -18.47
CA GLN A 48 0.87 -4.53 -19.81
C GLN A 48 -0.66 -4.61 -19.75
N ALA A 49 -1.24 -5.30 -18.77
CA ALA A 49 -2.68 -5.31 -18.55
C ALA A 49 -3.23 -3.93 -18.15
N VAL A 50 -2.49 -3.18 -17.32
CA VAL A 50 -2.89 -1.82 -16.90
C VAL A 50 -2.78 -0.82 -18.06
N ALA A 51 -1.79 -0.99 -18.96
CA ALA A 51 -1.66 -0.17 -20.15
C ALA A 51 -2.77 -0.45 -21.19
N LEU A 52 -3.26 -1.69 -21.28
CA LEU A 52 -4.35 -2.07 -22.20
C LEU A 52 -5.72 -1.55 -21.72
N ILE A 53 -5.99 -1.62 -20.41
CA ILE A 53 -7.25 -1.11 -19.82
C ILE A 53 -7.38 0.42 -20.00
N ARG A 54 -6.28 1.17 -19.96
CA ARG A 54 -6.29 2.64 -20.20
C ARG A 54 -6.56 3.04 -21.65
N ARG A 55 -6.44 2.14 -22.63
CA ARG A 55 -6.71 2.45 -24.06
C ARG A 55 -8.14 2.14 -24.50
N VAL A 56 -8.94 1.45 -23.67
CA VAL A 56 -10.36 1.22 -23.97
C VAL A 56 -11.18 2.41 -23.44
N SER A 57 -11.15 3.50 -24.20
CA SER A 57 -12.10 4.60 -24.05
C SER A 57 -13.46 4.12 -24.57
N ILE A 58 -14.41 3.88 -23.66
CA ILE A 58 -15.80 3.57 -23.98
C ILE A 58 -16.52 4.91 -24.22
N PRO A 59 -17.04 5.20 -25.43
CA PRO A 59 -17.94 6.34 -25.62
C PRO A 59 -19.27 6.05 -24.91
N PRO A 60 -19.92 7.06 -24.28
CA PRO A 60 -21.16 6.86 -23.56
C PRO A 60 -22.30 6.53 -24.54
N LEU A 61 -22.81 5.30 -24.49
CA LEU A 61 -24.06 4.90 -25.14
C LEU A 61 -25.23 5.06 -24.15
N PRO A 62 -26.43 5.47 -24.60
CA PRO A 62 -27.59 5.63 -23.74
C PRO A 62 -28.16 4.25 -23.37
N ILE A 63 -28.06 3.87 -22.10
CA ILE A 63 -28.64 2.63 -21.59
C ILE A 63 -30.14 2.85 -21.34
N VAL A 64 -30.99 2.20 -22.13
CA VAL A 64 -32.41 2.00 -21.81
C VAL A 64 -32.47 0.76 -20.89
N ILE A 65 -32.66 0.99 -19.59
CA ILE A 65 -32.79 -0.09 -18.59
C ILE A 65 -34.24 -0.57 -18.58
N ASN A 66 -34.48 -1.77 -19.12
CA ASN A 66 -35.72 -2.52 -18.91
C ASN A 66 -35.69 -3.13 -17.51
N VAL A 67 -36.57 -2.65 -16.63
CA VAL A 67 -36.64 -3.07 -15.21
C VAL A 67 -37.53 -4.30 -15.10
N GLN A 68 -36.92 -5.49 -15.06
CA GLN A 68 -37.59 -6.70 -14.58
C GLN A 68 -36.94 -7.16 -13.28
N GLY A 69 -37.61 -6.81 -12.17
CA GLY A 69 -37.81 -7.66 -11.01
C GLY A 69 -36.60 -8.34 -10.39
N ALA A 70 -35.71 -7.56 -9.78
CA ALA A 70 -34.96 -8.02 -8.62
C ALA A 70 -35.07 -6.94 -7.55
N THR A 71 -35.75 -7.25 -6.46
CA THR A 71 -35.83 -6.39 -5.28
C THR A 71 -34.42 -6.31 -4.68
N LEU A 72 -33.62 -5.35 -5.17
CA LEU A 72 -32.38 -4.96 -4.54
C LEU A 72 -32.77 -4.31 -3.21
N VAL A 73 -32.46 -4.98 -2.11
CA VAL A 73 -32.31 -4.30 -0.81
C VAL A 73 -31.38 -3.11 -1.09
N PRO A 74 -31.76 -1.87 -0.76
CA PRO A 74 -30.88 -0.74 -0.99
C PRO A 74 -29.60 -1.00 -0.19
N GLU A 75 -28.49 -1.27 -0.88
CA GLU A 75 -27.17 -1.07 -0.30
C GLU A 75 -27.18 0.39 0.16
N THR A 76 -27.12 0.60 1.47
CA THR A 76 -26.90 1.90 2.04
C THR A 76 -25.60 2.42 1.44
N VAL A 77 -25.71 3.29 0.43
CA VAL A 77 -24.58 4.05 -0.09
C VAL A 77 -24.12 4.92 1.09
N VAL A 78 -23.15 4.41 1.85
CA VAL A 78 -22.50 5.19 2.89
C VAL A 78 -21.88 6.37 2.16
N THR A 79 -22.53 7.53 2.28
CA THR A 79 -22.09 8.74 1.63
C THR A 79 -20.86 9.20 2.41
N VAL A 80 -19.71 8.65 2.06
CA VAL A 80 -18.43 9.00 2.70
C VAL A 80 -18.21 10.47 2.42
N THR A 81 -18.21 11.27 3.47
CA THR A 81 -17.95 12.70 3.32
C THR A 81 -16.46 12.85 3.02
N PRO A 82 -16.08 13.33 1.81
CA PRO A 82 -14.68 13.46 1.46
C PRO A 82 -14.05 14.54 2.34
N VAL A 83 -12.96 14.19 3.01
CA VAL A 83 -12.20 15.09 3.87
C VAL A 83 -10.88 15.39 3.16
N GLU A 84 -10.49 16.66 3.15
CA GLU A 84 -9.22 17.10 2.60
C GLU A 84 -8.11 16.93 3.64
N VAL A 85 -7.00 16.32 3.24
CA VAL A 85 -5.78 16.19 4.06
C VAL A 85 -4.64 16.85 3.30
N PHE A 86 -3.91 17.76 3.95
CA PHE A 86 -2.78 18.45 3.34
C PHE A 86 -1.69 18.76 4.35
N VAL A 87 -0.48 19.02 3.86
CA VAL A 87 0.71 19.27 4.68
C VAL A 87 1.24 20.66 4.38
N THR A 88 1.69 21.38 5.41
CA THR A 88 2.30 22.71 5.30
C THR A 88 3.62 22.79 6.07
N THR A 89 4.47 23.76 5.75
CA THR A 89 5.74 24.03 6.47
C THR A 89 5.57 24.91 7.71
N GLU A 90 4.42 25.56 7.85
CA GLU A 90 4.08 26.38 9.01
C GLU A 90 2.81 25.84 9.65
N GLN A 91 2.63 26.10 10.95
CA GLN A 91 1.41 25.75 11.68
C GLN A 91 0.26 26.71 11.35
N ARG A 92 0.03 26.96 10.06
CA ARG A 92 -1.02 27.82 9.52
C ARG A 92 -1.62 27.14 8.29
N PRO A 93 -2.95 27.01 8.20
CA PRO A 93 -3.60 26.34 7.08
C PRO A 93 -3.53 27.12 5.75
N GLU A 94 -3.25 28.42 5.82
CA GLU A 94 -3.06 29.32 4.67
C GLU A 94 -1.67 29.18 4.04
N ALA A 95 -0.74 28.49 4.72
CA ALA A 95 0.62 28.33 4.25
C ALA A 95 0.69 27.44 3.01
N VAL A 96 1.84 27.51 2.32
CA VAL A 96 2.08 26.75 1.10
C VAL A 96 1.93 25.25 1.39
N ARG A 97 1.09 24.60 0.58
CA ARG A 97 0.90 23.15 0.63
C ARG A 97 2.11 22.45 0.03
N VAL A 98 2.56 21.42 0.71
CA VAL A 98 3.79 20.71 0.36
C VAL A 98 3.47 19.25 0.07
N THR A 99 3.87 18.80 -1.12
CA THR A 99 3.83 17.38 -1.52
C THR A 99 5.23 16.77 -1.64
N GLN A 100 6.27 17.61 -1.64
CA GLN A 100 7.65 17.19 -1.67
C GLN A 100 8.53 18.16 -0.88
N VAL A 101 9.43 17.64 -0.05
CA VAL A 101 10.29 18.44 0.83
C VAL A 101 11.66 17.79 0.97
N LYS A 102 12.70 18.61 1.16
CA LYS A 102 14.04 18.13 1.48
C LYS A 102 14.26 18.09 2.99
N LEU A 103 14.63 16.94 3.55
CA LEU A 103 14.75 16.73 5.01
C LEU A 103 15.83 17.64 5.64
N ALA A 104 16.87 18.00 4.88
CA ALA A 104 17.92 18.93 5.31
C ALA A 104 17.41 20.34 5.69
N SER A 105 16.19 20.71 5.28
CA SER A 105 15.49 21.89 5.76
C SER A 105 14.73 21.53 7.03
N ARG A 106 15.32 21.76 8.21
CA ARG A 106 14.76 21.48 9.55
C ARG A 106 13.51 22.31 9.90
N GLN A 107 12.52 22.36 9.02
CA GLN A 107 11.23 22.96 9.31
C GLN A 107 10.23 21.83 9.63
N PRO A 108 9.52 21.92 10.76
CA PRO A 108 8.48 20.95 11.09
C PRO A 108 7.38 21.04 10.03
N LEU A 109 6.92 19.87 9.58
CA LEU A 109 5.80 19.76 8.65
C LEU A 109 4.53 19.50 9.45
N PHE A 110 3.49 20.26 9.18
CA PHE A 110 2.23 20.18 9.90
C PHE A 110 1.15 19.57 9.02
N VAL A 111 0.39 18.62 9.58
CA VAL A 111 -0.72 17.99 8.88
C VAL A 111 -2.01 18.69 9.25
N PHE A 112 -2.76 19.10 8.24
CA PHE A 112 -4.06 19.73 8.37
C PHE A 112 -5.14 18.86 7.75
N VAL A 113 -6.31 18.91 8.39
CA VAL A 113 -7.51 18.22 7.93
C VAL A 113 -8.66 19.20 7.83
N ARG A 114 -9.42 19.14 6.73
CA ARG A 114 -10.56 20.03 6.46
C ARG A 114 -11.75 19.24 5.95
N SER A 115 -12.91 19.41 6.58
CA SER A 115 -14.18 18.88 6.05
C SER A 115 -14.90 19.90 5.17
N PRO A 116 -15.83 19.46 4.30
CA PRO A 116 -16.74 20.35 3.60
C PRO A 116 -17.58 21.17 4.57
N GLN A 117 -17.93 22.41 4.19
CA GLN A 117 -18.80 23.27 4.99
C GLN A 117 -20.16 22.59 5.25
N GLY A 118 -20.68 22.77 6.46
CA GLY A 118 -21.93 22.17 6.91
C GLY A 118 -21.82 20.70 7.33
N LYS A 119 -20.60 20.13 7.34
CA LYS A 119 -20.36 18.73 7.76
C LYS A 119 -19.25 18.63 8.79
N SER A 120 -19.51 17.84 9.83
CA SER A 120 -18.50 17.38 10.78
C SER A 120 -18.32 15.88 10.65
N THR A 121 -17.08 15.42 10.73
CA THR A 121 -16.74 14.00 10.66
C THR A 121 -15.72 13.70 11.75
N THR A 122 -15.95 12.62 12.49
CA THR A 122 -14.98 12.11 13.45
C THR A 122 -13.89 11.38 12.67
N VAL A 123 -12.65 11.85 12.80
CA VAL A 123 -11.51 11.40 12.00
C VAL A 123 -10.32 11.05 12.90
N THR A 124 -9.59 10.02 12.51
CA THR A 124 -8.26 9.68 13.02
C THR A 124 -7.27 9.76 11.85
N VAL A 125 -6.10 10.36 12.04
CA VAL A 125 -5.08 10.45 10.97
C VAL A 125 -4.02 9.37 11.16
N ARG A 126 -3.79 8.57 10.12
CA ARG A 126 -2.71 7.59 10.06
C ARG A 126 -1.64 8.05 9.09
N VAL A 127 -0.40 7.70 9.41
CA VAL A 127 0.78 7.96 8.61
C VAL A 127 1.44 6.61 8.34
N THR A 128 1.52 6.24 7.06
CA THR A 128 2.28 5.08 6.60
C THR A 128 3.66 5.55 6.15
N LEU A 129 4.68 5.06 6.85
CA LEU A 129 6.08 5.36 6.59
C LEU A 129 6.59 4.61 5.35
N PRO A 130 7.72 5.04 4.77
CA PRO A 130 8.36 4.35 3.65
C PRO A 130 8.76 2.90 3.98
N SER A 131 9.02 2.60 5.26
CA SER A 131 9.27 1.24 5.76
C SER A 131 8.03 0.32 5.73
N GLY A 132 6.85 0.89 5.50
CA GLY A 132 5.56 0.20 5.64
C GLY A 132 4.98 0.22 7.05
N GLU A 133 5.72 0.76 8.03
CA GLU A 133 5.20 0.97 9.38
C GLU A 133 4.06 1.99 9.36
N VAL A 134 3.02 1.75 10.17
CA VAL A 134 1.88 2.66 10.27
C VAL A 134 1.78 3.20 11.69
N THR A 135 1.82 4.52 11.79
CA THR A 135 1.64 5.24 13.05
C THR A 135 0.40 6.14 12.97
N THR A 136 -0.12 6.55 14.12
CA THR A 136 -1.26 7.47 14.22
C THR A 136 -0.74 8.84 14.62
N LEU A 137 -1.21 9.88 13.94
CA LEU A 137 -0.86 11.26 14.25
C LEU A 137 -1.97 11.90 15.09
N GLY A 138 -1.63 12.29 16.32
CA GLY A 138 -2.59 12.87 17.27
C GLY A 138 -3.64 11.87 17.76
N SER A 139 -4.72 12.39 18.33
CA SER A 139 -5.88 11.61 18.77
C SER A 139 -7.03 11.73 17.78
N THR A 140 -8.04 10.87 17.92
CA THR A 140 -9.31 11.01 17.19
C THR A 140 -9.96 12.36 17.53
N PHE A 141 -10.40 13.09 16.52
CA PHE A 141 -10.99 14.41 16.66
C PHE A 141 -12.19 14.58 15.72
N VAL A 142 -12.97 15.65 15.92
CA VAL A 142 -14.12 16.01 15.07
C VAL A 142 -13.73 17.21 14.22
N THR A 143 -13.96 17.13 12.91
CA THR A 143 -13.66 18.23 11.98
C THR A 143 -14.59 19.44 12.18
N ASP A 144 -14.07 20.64 11.90
CA ASP A 144 -14.82 21.89 12.04
C ASP A 144 -15.96 21.98 11.01
N PRO A 145 -17.23 22.11 11.42
CA PRO A 145 -18.37 22.18 10.51
C PRO A 145 -18.39 23.45 9.65
N THR A 146 -17.63 24.48 10.00
CA THR A 146 -17.49 25.72 9.22
C THR A 146 -16.52 25.57 8.03
N GLY A 147 -15.92 24.39 7.86
CA GLY A 147 -14.94 24.11 6.80
C GLY A 147 -13.56 24.70 7.07
N LYS A 148 -13.28 25.12 8.30
CA LYS A 148 -11.93 25.51 8.72
C LYS A 148 -11.03 24.26 8.80
N ALA A 149 -9.77 24.44 8.43
CA ALA A 149 -8.78 23.39 8.57
C ALA A 149 -8.28 23.31 10.03
N VAL A 150 -8.14 22.09 10.53
CA VAL A 150 -7.65 21.79 11.88
C VAL A 150 -6.26 21.18 11.76
N CYS A 151 -5.30 21.71 12.55
CA CYS A 151 -3.96 21.13 12.66
C CYS A 151 -4.01 19.88 13.53
N ILE A 152 -3.56 18.75 13.01
CA ILE A 152 -3.63 17.46 13.70
C ILE A 152 -2.34 17.14 14.44
N GLY A 153 -1.21 17.60 13.90
CA GLY A 153 0.09 17.40 14.53
C GLY A 153 1.22 17.72 13.57
N ALA A 154 2.43 17.64 14.10
CA ALA A 154 3.65 17.78 13.34
C ALA A 154 4.20 16.39 12.97
N LEU A 155 4.66 16.23 11.72
CA LEU A 155 5.35 15.02 11.29
C LEU A 155 6.75 14.92 11.90
N SER A 156 7.32 16.02 12.40
CA SER A 156 8.63 16.02 13.07
C SER A 156 8.74 15.06 14.25
N ASP A 157 7.59 14.68 14.83
CA ASP A 157 7.52 13.77 15.98
C ASP A 157 7.65 12.30 15.55
N ILE A 158 7.70 12.04 14.23
CA ILE A 158 7.75 10.70 13.63
C ILE A 158 9.14 10.49 13.00
N ALA A 159 9.83 9.45 13.44
CA ALA A 159 11.10 9.03 12.85
C ALA A 159 10.90 8.28 11.51
N GLY A 160 11.93 8.28 10.66
CA GLY A 160 11.94 7.46 9.45
C GLY A 160 11.08 7.98 8.28
N LEU A 161 10.90 9.30 8.18
CA LEU A 161 10.11 9.92 7.11
C LEU A 161 10.81 9.94 5.74
N GLU A 162 12.09 9.59 5.65
CA GLU A 162 12.88 9.62 4.40
C GLU A 162 12.29 8.70 3.33
N GLY A 163 11.75 9.30 2.27
CA GLY A 163 11.07 8.60 1.18
C GLY A 163 9.61 9.02 1.02
N THR A 164 8.79 8.12 0.49
CA THR A 164 7.37 8.40 0.24
C THR A 164 6.52 8.05 1.47
N VAL A 165 5.93 9.07 2.08
CA VAL A 165 5.03 8.97 3.24
C VAL A 165 3.60 9.14 2.75
N ARG A 166 2.70 8.24 3.17
CA ARG A 166 1.26 8.34 2.89
C ARG A 166 0.53 8.76 4.16
N ILE A 167 -0.37 9.73 4.05
CA ILE A 167 -1.13 10.28 5.18
C ILE A 167 -2.60 10.13 4.85
N GLU A 168 -3.35 9.48 5.74
CA GLU A 168 -4.75 9.12 5.51
C GLU A 168 -5.61 9.59 6.69
N ALA A 169 -6.75 10.20 6.38
CA ALA A 169 -7.82 10.50 7.33
C ALA A 169 -8.83 9.35 7.30
N LEU A 170 -9.10 8.75 8.46
CA LEU A 170 -10.03 7.63 8.61
C LEU A 170 -11.23 8.03 9.45
N ALA A 171 -12.44 7.75 8.96
CA ALA A 171 -13.65 7.76 9.76
C ALA A 171 -13.99 6.31 10.12
N GLY A 172 -13.67 5.91 11.35
CA GLY A 172 -13.68 4.49 11.75
C GLY A 172 -12.66 3.69 10.96
N THR A 173 -13.11 2.78 10.09
CA THR A 173 -12.26 1.94 9.24
C THR A 173 -12.16 2.44 7.80
N THR A 174 -12.91 3.47 7.43
CA THR A 174 -12.99 3.96 6.05
C THR A 174 -12.05 5.13 5.84
N VAL A 175 -11.22 5.08 4.79
CA VAL A 175 -10.39 6.22 4.38
C VAL A 175 -11.30 7.27 3.73
N VAL A 176 -11.37 8.44 4.33
CA VAL A 176 -12.22 9.56 3.90
C VAL A 176 -11.42 10.67 3.22
N GLY A 177 -10.09 10.64 3.34
CA GLY A 177 -9.16 11.57 2.72
C GLY A 177 -7.75 11.01 2.73
N SER A 178 -6.93 11.36 1.74
CA SER A 178 -5.52 10.96 1.73
C SER A 178 -4.65 11.96 0.99
N THR A 179 -3.38 12.01 1.37
CA THR A 179 -2.33 12.75 0.67
C THR A 179 -1.02 11.98 0.73
N VAL A 180 -0.09 12.33 -0.17
CA VAL A 180 1.23 11.72 -0.25
C VAL A 180 2.27 12.82 -0.17
N LEU A 181 3.26 12.61 0.69
CA LEU A 181 4.40 13.49 0.90
C LEU A 181 5.67 12.73 0.54
N THR A 182 6.48 13.27 -0.37
CA THR A 182 7.81 12.72 -0.68
C THR A 182 8.87 13.54 0.06
N VAL A 183 9.56 12.90 0.99
CA VAL A 183 10.68 13.48 1.72
C VAL A 183 11.97 13.01 1.09
N VAL A 184 12.72 13.93 0.50
CA VAL A 184 14.00 13.66 -0.14
C VAL A 184 15.13 13.97 0.85
N PRO A 185 16.18 13.14 0.94
CA PRO A 185 17.37 13.48 1.74
C PRO A 185 18.04 14.79 1.29
#